data_AF-A0A2A2ZSL7-F1
#
_entry.id   AF-A0A2A2ZSL7-F1
#
_cell.length_a   1.000
_cell.length_b   1.000
_cell.length_c   1.000
_cell.angle_alpha   90.00
_cell.angle_beta   90.00
_cell.angle_gamma   90.00
#
_symmetry.space_group_name_H-M   'P 1'
#
loop_
_entity.id
_entity.type
_entity.pdbx_description
1 polymer ?
#
loop_
_entity_poly.entity_id
_entity_poly.type
_entity_poly.pdbx_seq_one_letter_code
_entity_poly.pdbx_strand_id
1 'polypeptide(L)'
;MSMLDAHIPQLVAAQSAFSAKAALMRSTISQAEQEAVSAQAFHQGESSAAFQAAHARFVEVAARVNTLLDIAQANLGDAAGTYVAADAAAASGYTAF
;
A
#
# COMPACT_ATOMS: atom_id res chain seq x y z
N MET A 1 -18.85 -11.35 -25.78
CA MET A 1 -18.01 -11.08 -24.60
C MET A 1 -17.73 -9.58 -24.59
N SER A 2 -18.48 -8.85 -23.76
CA SER A 2 -18.46 -7.39 -23.71
C SER A 2 -17.11 -6.87 -23.20
N MET A 3 -16.72 -5.65 -23.59
CA MET A 3 -15.50 -4.97 -23.12
C MET A 3 -15.38 -4.84 -21.59
N LEU A 4 -16.48 -5.08 -20.86
CA LEU A 4 -16.53 -5.10 -19.39
C LEU A 4 -15.83 -6.34 -18.79
N ASP A 5 -15.98 -7.53 -19.39
CA ASP A 5 -15.43 -8.80 -18.87
C ASP A 5 -13.89 -8.83 -18.85
N ALA A 6 -13.24 -8.25 -19.87
CA ALA A 6 -11.78 -8.22 -19.96
C ALA A 6 -11.13 -7.26 -18.95
N HIS A 7 -11.89 -6.29 -18.44
CA HIS A 7 -11.39 -5.26 -17.53
C HIS A 7 -11.33 -5.73 -16.07
N ILE A 8 -12.21 -6.65 -15.66
CA ILE A 8 -12.28 -7.17 -14.28
C ILE A 8 -10.99 -7.92 -13.89
N PRO A 9 -10.47 -8.89 -14.69
CA PRO A 9 -9.20 -9.55 -14.37
C PRO A 9 -8.01 -8.57 -14.31
N GLN A 10 -7.99 -7.56 -15.16
CA GLN A 10 -6.94 -6.54 -15.15
C GLN A 10 -6.99 -5.66 -13.90
N LEU A 11 -8.19 -5.30 -13.43
CA LEU A 11 -8.37 -4.51 -12.21
C LEU A 11 -7.96 -5.30 -10.96
N VAL A 12 -8.36 -6.57 -10.87
CA VAL A 12 -7.95 -7.47 -9.77
C VAL A 12 -6.42 -7.67 -9.78
N ALA A 13 -5.82 -7.86 -10.96
CA ALA A 13 -4.38 -7.96 -11.10
C ALA A 13 -3.65 -6.67 -10.66
N ALA A 14 -4.18 -5.50 -11.03
CA ALA A 14 -3.64 -4.21 -10.63
C ALA A 14 -3.73 -3.99 -9.10
N GLN A 15 -4.85 -4.37 -8.48
CA GLN A 15 -5.03 -4.31 -7.03
C GLN A 15 -4.03 -5.21 -6.30
N SER A 16 -3.88 -6.47 -6.75
CA SER A 16 -2.93 -7.41 -6.18
C SER A 16 -1.48 -6.91 -6.33
N ALA A 17 -1.13 -6.40 -7.51
CA ALA A 17 0.19 -5.81 -7.76
C ALA A 17 0.45 -4.58 -6.87
N PHE A 18 -0.55 -3.74 -6.64
CA PHE A 18 -0.45 -2.61 -5.72
C PHE A 18 -0.22 -3.08 -4.28
N SER A 19 -0.98 -4.07 -3.82
CA SER A 19 -0.84 -4.65 -2.48
C SER A 19 0.56 -5.23 -2.26
N ALA A 20 1.11 -5.95 -3.24
CA ALA A 20 2.47 -6.46 -3.20
C ALA A 20 3.51 -5.33 -3.09
N LYS A 21 3.35 -4.25 -3.86
CA LYS A 21 4.25 -3.08 -3.78
C LYS A 21 4.13 -2.34 -2.45
N ALA A 22 2.92 -2.20 -1.90
CA ALA A 22 2.71 -1.61 -0.59
C ALA A 22 3.39 -2.42 0.51
N ALA A 23 3.29 -3.75 0.47
CA ALA A 23 3.98 -4.65 1.39
C ALA A 23 5.51 -4.54 1.27
N LEU A 24 6.04 -4.45 0.05
CA LEU A 24 7.47 -4.21 -0.18
C LEU A 24 7.93 -2.89 0.44
N MET A 25 7.17 -1.81 0.25
CA MET A 25 7.49 -0.51 0.84
C MET A 25 7.54 -0.57 2.37
N ARG A 26 6.55 -1.20 3.01
CA ARG A 26 6.54 -1.41 4.47
C ARG A 26 7.74 -2.21 4.96
N SER A 27 8.10 -3.25 4.21
CA SER A 27 9.28 -4.08 4.50
C SER A 27 10.57 -3.26 4.42
N THR A 28 10.74 -2.45 3.37
CA THR A 28 11.91 -1.57 3.21
C THR A 28 12.00 -0.53 4.32
N ILE A 29 10.89 0.09 4.72
CA ILE A 29 10.86 1.02 5.86
C ILE A 29 11.31 0.31 7.14
N SER A 30 10.79 -0.89 7.41
CA SER A 30 11.16 -1.66 8.61
C SER A 30 12.63 -2.09 8.61
N GLN A 31 13.18 -2.47 7.47
CA GLN A 31 14.59 -2.82 7.34
C GLN A 31 15.49 -1.60 7.57
N ALA A 32 15.16 -0.45 6.97
CA ALA A 32 15.88 0.80 7.17
C ALA A 32 15.86 1.25 8.65
N GLU A 33 14.74 1.04 9.35
CA GLU A 33 14.63 1.34 10.78
C GLU A 33 15.56 0.47 11.63
N GLN A 34 15.64 -0.84 11.32
CA GLN A 34 16.54 -1.77 12.01
C GLN A 34 18.02 -1.39 11.82
N GLU A 35 18.39 -0.99 10.59
CA GLU A 35 19.73 -0.48 10.30
C GLU A 35 20.04 0.78 11.11
N ALA A 36 19.09 1.73 11.17
CA ALA A 36 19.24 2.96 11.93
C ALA A 36 19.42 2.71 13.44
N VAL A 37 18.64 1.80 14.02
CA VAL A 37 18.76 1.41 15.44
C VAL A 37 20.11 0.72 15.72
N SER A 38 20.58 -0.12 14.80
CA SER A 38 21.90 -0.76 14.93
C SER A 38 23.04 0.27 14.91
N ALA A 39 22.91 1.34 14.12
CA ALA A 39 23.88 2.42 14.04
C ALA A 39 23.89 3.31 15.30
N GLN A 40 22.74 3.49 15.98
CA GLN A 40 22.66 4.26 17.23
C GLN A 40 23.58 3.73 18.33
N ALA A 41 23.85 2.41 18.34
CA ALA A 41 24.74 1.79 19.33
C ALA A 41 26.16 2.38 19.33
N PHE A 42 26.59 3.02 18.24
CA PHE A 42 27.94 3.58 18.09
C PHE A 42 28.03 5.10 18.34
N HIS A 43 26.92 5.78 18.64
CA HIS A 43 26.88 7.23 18.78
C HIS A 43 26.62 7.69 20.23
N GLN A 44 27.69 7.98 20.98
CA GLN A 44 27.64 8.68 22.28
C GLN A 44 27.91 10.19 22.10
N GLY A 45 27.15 11.05 22.79
CA GLY A 45 27.34 12.52 22.78
C GLY A 45 26.37 13.29 21.88
N GLU A 46 26.72 14.52 21.51
CA GLU A 46 25.85 15.48 20.80
C GLU A 46 25.42 14.99 19.40
N SER A 47 26.27 14.21 18.72
CA SER A 47 25.94 13.51 17.46
C SER A 47 24.77 12.51 17.61
N SER A 48 24.56 11.98 18.83
CA SER A 48 23.42 11.11 19.15
C SER A 48 22.09 11.88 19.11
N ALA A 49 22.06 13.12 19.60
CA ALA A 49 20.86 13.96 19.60
C ALA A 49 20.43 14.36 18.18
N ALA A 50 21.39 14.70 17.32
CA ALA A 50 21.12 15.00 15.91
C ALA A 50 20.55 13.77 15.16
N PHE A 51 21.11 12.59 15.43
CA PHE A 51 20.61 11.33 14.86
C PHE A 51 19.21 10.98 15.39
N GLN A 52 18.96 11.11 16.71
CA GLN A 52 17.64 10.89 17.31
C GLN A 52 16.58 11.80 16.70
N ALA A 53 16.89 13.08 16.46
CA ALA A 53 15.99 14.00 15.79
C ALA A 53 15.70 13.60 14.34
N ALA A 54 16.72 13.16 13.60
CA ALA A 54 16.54 12.66 12.23
C ALA A 54 15.69 11.38 12.20
N HIS A 55 15.92 10.47 13.15
CA HIS A 55 15.16 9.24 13.30
C HIS A 55 13.68 9.52 13.65
N ALA A 56 13.41 10.46 14.55
CA ALA A 56 12.04 10.87 14.87
C ALA A 56 11.29 11.38 13.63
N ARG A 57 11.95 12.20 12.79
CA ARG A 57 11.38 12.66 11.51
C ARG A 57 11.15 11.50 10.53
N PHE A 58 12.07 10.53 10.48
CA PHE A 58 11.89 9.34 9.67
C PHE A 58 10.64 8.55 10.09
N VAL A 59 10.47 8.28 11.39
CA VAL A 59 9.31 7.56 11.93
C VAL A 59 8.01 8.30 11.63
N GLU A 60 7.99 9.63 11.78
CA GLU A 60 6.83 10.47 11.46
C GLU A 60 6.42 10.35 9.98
N VAL A 61 7.38 10.47 9.07
CA VAL A 61 7.13 10.35 7.63
C VAL A 61 6.75 8.92 7.24
N ALA A 62 7.39 7.92 7.83
CA ALA A 62 7.06 6.51 7.65
C ALA A 62 5.62 6.20 8.06
N ALA A 63 5.16 6.74 9.20
CA ALA A 63 3.77 6.62 9.62
C ALA A 63 2.81 7.22 8.58
N ARG A 64 3.13 8.41 8.05
CA ARG A 64 2.33 9.04 6.99
C ARG A 64 2.28 8.20 5.71
N VAL A 65 3.40 7.62 5.29
CA VAL A 65 3.46 6.72 4.13
C VAL A 65 2.56 5.50 4.37
N ASN A 66 2.65 4.87 5.56
CA ASN A 66 1.82 3.72 5.90
C ASN A 66 0.32 4.04 5.85
N THR A 67 -0.10 5.19 6.39
CA THR A 67 -1.48 5.67 6.30
C THR A 67 -1.93 5.88 4.85
N LEU A 68 -1.08 6.49 4.01
CA LEU A 68 -1.41 6.70 2.59
C LEU A 68 -1.53 5.37 1.83
N LEU A 69 -0.69 4.38 2.15
CA LEU A 69 -0.79 3.04 1.59
C LEU A 69 -2.09 2.34 2.02
N ASP A 70 -2.50 2.47 3.29
CA ASP A 70 -3.77 1.90 3.78
C ASP A 70 -4.98 2.53 3.06
N ILE A 71 -4.99 3.86 2.91
CA ILE A 71 -6.04 4.58 2.17
C ILE A 71 -6.08 4.13 0.70
N ALA A 72 -4.92 4.00 0.05
CA ALA A 72 -4.85 3.57 -1.32
C ALA A 72 -5.35 2.12 -1.50
N GLN A 73 -5.01 1.21 -0.59
CA GLN A 73 -5.53 -0.17 -0.60
C GLN A 73 -7.04 -0.21 -0.43
N ALA A 74 -7.60 0.58 0.49
CA ALA A 74 -9.05 0.68 0.70
C ALA A 74 -9.77 1.21 -0.55
N ASN A 75 -9.29 2.34 -1.10
CA ASN A 75 -9.90 2.96 -2.29
C ASN A 75 -9.85 2.03 -3.51
N LEU A 76 -8.74 1.31 -3.71
CA LEU A 76 -8.63 0.33 -4.80
C LEU A 76 -9.53 -0.88 -4.58
N GLY A 77 -9.72 -1.31 -3.32
CA GLY A 77 -10.67 -2.36 -2.96
C GLY A 77 -12.12 -1.97 -3.24
N ASP A 78 -12.54 -0.77 -2.81
CA ASP A 78 -13.89 -0.26 -3.03
C ASP A 78 -14.19 -0.05 -4.52
N ALA A 79 -13.23 0.49 -5.27
CA ALA A 79 -13.35 0.65 -6.71
C ALA A 79 -13.50 -0.72 -7.40
N ALA A 80 -12.65 -1.69 -7.07
CA ALA A 80 -12.74 -3.05 -7.60
C ALA A 80 -14.07 -3.72 -7.26
N GLY A 81 -14.54 -3.60 -6.01
CA GLY A 81 -15.84 -4.13 -5.58
C GLY A 81 -17.02 -3.52 -6.33
N THR A 82 -16.99 -2.22 -6.56
CA THR A 82 -18.03 -1.51 -7.34
C THR A 82 -18.05 -1.97 -8.79
N TYR A 83 -16.88 -2.13 -9.42
CA TYR A 83 -16.78 -2.62 -10.80
C TYR A 83 -17.28 -4.07 -10.95
N VAL A 84 -16.90 -4.95 -10.02
CA VAL A 84 -17.38 -6.35 -10.00
C VAL A 84 -18.89 -6.42 -9.78
N ALA A 85 -19.45 -5.60 -8.88
CA ALA A 85 -20.90 -5.56 -8.64
C ALA A 85 -21.68 -5.07 -9.87
N ALA A 86 -21.17 -4.05 -10.57
CA ALA A 86 -21.76 -3.56 -11.81
C ALA A 86 -21.75 -4.61 -12.92
N ASP A 87 -20.65 -5.37 -13.05
CA ASP A 87 -20.53 -6.45 -14.03
C ASP A 87 -21.48 -7.63 -13.71
N ALA A 88 -21.54 -8.06 -12.44
CA ALA A 88 -22.46 -9.12 -12.02
C ALA A 88 -23.93 -8.75 -12.27
N ALA A 89 -24.30 -7.48 -12.09
CA ALA A 89 -25.63 -6.98 -12.42
C ALA A 89 -25.89 -6.97 -13.93
N ALA A 90 -24.90 -6.58 -14.74
CA ALA A 90 -25.00 -6.62 -16.20
C ALA A 90 -25.12 -8.06 -16.73
N ALA A 91 -24.28 -8.99 -16.24
CA ALA A 91 -24.31 -10.40 -16.58
C ALA A 91 -25.66 -11.04 -16.26
N SER A 92 -26.22 -10.74 -15.08
CA SER A 92 -27.54 -11.22 -14.65
C SER A 92 -28.67 -10.73 -15.58
N GLY A 93 -28.54 -9.53 -16.15
CA GLY A 93 -29.46 -8.99 -17.15
C GLY A 93 -29.41 -9.71 -18.49
N TYR A 94 -28.24 -10.20 -18.92
CA TYR A 94 -28.11 -11.00 -20.14
C TYR A 94 -28.68 -12.41 -20.01
N THR A 95 -28.65 -13.00 -18.80
CA THR A 95 -29.24 -14.33 -18.53
C THR A 95 -30.74 -14.30 -18.25
N ALA A 96 -31.35 -13.12 -18.14
CA ALA A 96 -32.78 -12.94 -17.85
C ALA A 96 -33.68 -12.93 -19.10
N PHE A 97 -33.14 -13.23 -20.29
CA PHE A 97 -33.87 -13.39 -21.55
C PHE A 97 -33.95 -14.86 -21.97
#